data_AF-A0A1V2GYT5-F1
#
_entry.id   AF-A0A1V2GYT5-F1
#
_cell.length_a   1.000
_cell.length_b   1.000
_cell.length_c   1.000
_cell.angle_alpha   90.00
_cell.angle_beta   90.00
_cell.angle_gamma   90.00
#
_symmetry.space_group_name_H-M   'P 1'
#
loop_
_entity.id
_entity.type
_entity.pdbx_description
1 polymer ?
#
loop_
_entity_poly.entity_id
_entity_poly.type
_entity_poly.pdbx_seq_one_letter_code
_entity_poly.pdbx_strand_id
1 'polypeptide(L)'
;MLPADPAHILPDVLEKGLRLVFCGSAPSKRAAAVGAYYAHPGNKFWRILATAGLTERQLQPAEFRTLLQYRIGLTDMAKHSFGNDSELPPGAYDPEGFERRIKEVQPVAVAFTAKAPAAAFLRQRTSSLTYGRQSRRPGFPELWVLPSTSGLATSFWDARPWLELGTWFRGGSVSDTPEVAP
;
A
#
# COMPACT_ATOMS: atom_id res chain seq x y z
N MET A 1 13.47 -10.56 1.83
CA MET A 1 13.33 -9.14 1.41
C MET A 1 13.92 -8.98 0.02
N LEU A 2 13.24 -8.27 -0.90
CA LEU A 2 13.85 -7.88 -2.18
C LEU A 2 15.04 -6.95 -1.92
N PRO A 3 16.12 -7.02 -2.73
CA PRO A 3 17.24 -6.10 -2.58
C PRO A 3 16.74 -4.65 -2.75
N ALA A 4 17.24 -3.75 -1.90
CA ALA A 4 16.94 -2.34 -2.03
C ALA A 4 17.63 -1.80 -3.30
N ASP A 5 16.87 -1.15 -4.17
CA ASP A 5 17.44 -0.36 -5.26
C ASP A 5 17.89 0.99 -4.69
N PRO A 6 19.19 1.34 -4.73
CA PRO A 6 19.69 2.61 -4.22
C PRO A 6 19.14 3.84 -4.98
N ALA A 7 18.57 3.65 -6.18
CA ALA A 7 17.91 4.71 -6.92
C ALA A 7 16.49 5.01 -6.41
N HIS A 8 15.92 4.18 -5.53
CA HIS A 8 14.62 4.45 -4.91
C HIS A 8 14.74 5.48 -3.80
N ILE A 9 13.85 6.49 -3.81
CA ILE A 9 13.79 7.52 -2.75
C ILE A 9 13.52 6.90 -1.38
N LEU A 10 12.61 5.93 -1.33
CA LEU A 10 12.38 5.09 -0.16
C LEU A 10 12.57 3.63 -0.54
N PRO A 11 13.26 2.82 0.29
CA PRO A 11 13.39 1.40 0.04
C PRO A 11 12.01 0.73 0.09
N ASP A 12 11.82 -0.27 -0.75
CA ASP A 12 10.64 -1.12 -0.62
C ASP A 12 10.70 -1.96 0.65
N VAL A 13 9.53 -2.26 1.21
CA VAL A 13 9.35 -3.22 2.29
C VAL A 13 8.56 -4.38 1.72
N LEU A 14 9.26 -5.25 0.98
CA LEU A 14 8.67 -6.35 0.24
C LEU A 14 9.44 -7.65 0.51
N GLU A 15 8.70 -8.69 0.87
CA GLU A 15 9.20 -10.06 1.05
C GLU A 15 8.12 -11.09 0.71
N LYS A 16 8.51 -12.35 0.54
CA LYS A 16 7.56 -13.43 0.29
C LYS A 16 6.70 -13.69 1.53
N GLY A 17 5.50 -14.21 1.32
CA GLY A 17 4.59 -14.58 2.42
C GLY A 17 3.87 -13.40 3.06
N LEU A 18 3.94 -12.21 2.47
CA LEU A 18 3.12 -11.07 2.85
C LEU A 18 1.65 -11.34 2.57
N ARG A 19 0.78 -10.85 3.45
CA ARG A 19 -0.67 -10.93 3.25
C ARG A 19 -1.21 -9.68 2.58
N LEU A 20 -0.63 -8.53 2.87
CA LEU A 20 -1.06 -7.26 2.32
C LEU A 20 0.15 -6.42 1.94
N VAL A 21 0.10 -5.76 0.79
CA VAL A 21 1.05 -4.70 0.43
C VAL A 21 0.28 -3.41 0.24
N PHE A 22 0.71 -2.33 0.89
CA PHE A 22 0.22 -0.99 0.56
C PHE A 22 1.05 -0.36 -0.55
N CYS A 23 0.37 0.28 -1.49
CA CYS A 23 0.99 1.04 -2.58
C CYS A 23 0.50 2.49 -2.54
N GLY A 24 1.40 3.42 -2.22
CA GLY A 24 1.15 4.85 -2.32
C GLY A 24 1.44 5.42 -3.72
N SER A 25 1.18 6.72 -3.89
CA SER A 25 1.56 7.46 -5.10
C SER A 25 3.08 7.60 -5.18
N ALA A 26 3.63 8.37 -4.24
CA ALA A 26 5.04 8.70 -4.11
C ALA A 26 5.30 9.13 -2.65
N PRO A 27 6.56 9.11 -2.18
CA PRO A 27 6.91 9.72 -0.91
C PRO A 27 6.59 11.23 -0.92
N SER A 28 6.03 11.75 0.18
CA SER A 28 6.00 13.21 0.39
C SER A 28 7.42 13.77 0.59
N LYS A 29 7.61 15.09 0.43
CA LYS A 29 8.89 15.77 0.72
C LYS A 29 9.42 15.42 2.12
N ARG A 30 8.54 15.37 3.13
CA ARG A 30 8.90 14.99 4.50
C ARG A 30 9.33 13.53 4.57
N ALA A 31 8.57 12.62 3.96
CA ALA A 31 8.87 11.19 3.93
C ALA A 31 10.22 10.90 3.28
N ALA A 32 10.49 11.53 2.14
CA ALA A 32 11.79 11.47 1.46
C ALA A 32 12.92 11.99 2.35
N ALA A 33 12.74 13.15 2.99
CA ALA A 33 13.76 13.74 3.84
C ALA A 33 14.12 12.91 5.10
N VAL A 34 13.16 12.18 5.68
CA VAL A 34 13.41 11.34 6.86
C VAL A 34 13.62 9.86 6.56
N GLY A 35 13.52 9.45 5.30
CA GLY A 35 13.64 8.04 4.91
C GLY A 35 12.53 7.14 5.47
N ALA A 36 11.31 7.65 5.66
CA ALA A 36 10.21 6.92 6.28
C ALA A 36 8.85 7.17 5.60
N TYR A 37 8.08 6.10 5.40
CA TYR A 37 6.76 6.17 4.77
C TYR A 37 5.76 6.96 5.59
N TYR A 38 4.90 7.73 4.90
CA TYR A 38 3.79 8.49 5.50
C TYR A 38 4.19 9.35 6.71
N ALA A 39 5.40 9.92 6.71
CA ALA A 39 5.99 10.61 7.87
C ALA A 39 5.46 12.04 8.14
N HIS A 40 4.53 12.54 7.33
CA HIS A 40 3.94 13.85 7.57
C HIS A 40 2.96 13.80 8.77
N PRO A 41 3.02 14.72 9.76
CA PRO A 41 2.18 14.65 10.96
C PRO A 41 0.66 14.65 10.68
N GLY A 42 0.24 15.34 9.62
CA GLY A 42 -1.16 15.34 9.18
C GLY A 42 -1.60 14.07 8.46
N ASN A 43 -0.70 13.13 8.16
CA ASN A 43 -1.04 11.88 7.48
C ASN A 43 -1.64 10.87 8.47
N LYS A 44 -2.82 10.35 8.14
CA LYS A 44 -3.58 9.45 9.02
C LYS A 44 -3.16 7.98 8.93
N PHE A 45 -2.22 7.61 8.04
CA PHE A 45 -1.88 6.22 7.69
C PHE A 45 -1.62 5.36 8.93
N TRP A 46 -0.66 5.76 9.76
CA TRP A 46 -0.27 4.98 10.93
C TRP A 46 -1.41 4.84 11.97
N ARG A 47 -2.22 5.88 12.14
CA ARG A 47 -3.39 5.85 13.03
C ARG A 47 -4.49 4.95 12.49
N ILE A 48 -4.76 4.98 11.18
CA ILE A 48 -5.82 4.17 10.58
C ILE A 48 -5.44 2.69 10.54
N LEU A 49 -4.16 2.32 10.40
CA LEU A 49 -3.73 0.93 10.53
C LEU A 49 -4.11 0.33 11.90
N ALA A 50 -3.81 1.05 12.98
CA ALA A 50 -4.17 0.62 14.33
C ALA A 50 -5.69 0.59 14.54
N THR A 51 -6.39 1.63 14.08
CA THR A 51 -7.85 1.74 14.21
C THR A 51 -8.58 0.64 13.43
N ALA A 52 -8.06 0.28 12.25
CA ALA A 52 -8.57 -0.80 11.43
C ALA A 52 -8.12 -2.19 11.91
N GLY A 53 -7.33 -2.29 12.98
CA GLY A 53 -6.82 -3.55 13.52
C GLY A 53 -5.92 -4.31 12.55
N LEU A 54 -5.15 -3.57 11.73
CA LEU A 54 -4.07 -4.09 10.88
C LEU A 54 -2.75 -4.18 11.65
N THR A 55 -2.62 -3.36 12.71
CA THR A 55 -1.53 -3.40 13.68
C THR A 55 -2.13 -3.32 15.09
N GLU A 56 -1.48 -3.93 16.08
CA GLU A 56 -1.95 -3.95 17.48
C GLU A 56 -1.93 -2.57 18.14
N ARG A 57 -1.00 -1.71 17.71
CA ARG A 57 -0.87 -0.32 18.15
C ARG A 57 -0.59 0.61 16.97
N GLN A 58 -0.64 1.92 17.23
CA GLN A 58 -0.13 2.90 16.27
C GLN A 58 1.40 2.85 16.26
N LEU A 59 1.96 2.53 15.09
CA LEU A 59 3.41 2.63 14.83
C LEU A 59 3.80 4.07 14.52
N GLN A 60 5.03 4.44 14.85
CA GLN A 60 5.66 5.67 14.37
C GLN A 60 6.20 5.47 12.95
N PRO A 61 6.33 6.53 12.12
CA PRO A 61 6.89 6.40 10.78
C PRO A 61 8.25 5.71 10.73
N ALA A 62 9.13 5.96 11.71
CA ALA A 62 10.44 5.33 11.79
C ALA A 62 10.37 3.79 12.00
N GLU A 63 9.25 3.28 12.50
CA GLU A 63 9.00 1.86 12.75
C GLU A 63 8.42 1.14 11.52
N PHE A 64 8.39 1.76 10.34
CA PHE A 64 7.67 1.23 9.18
C PHE A 64 8.08 -0.19 8.78
N ARG A 65 9.33 -0.60 9.04
CA ARG A 65 9.81 -1.97 8.76
C ARG A 65 9.19 -3.02 9.67
N THR A 66 8.71 -2.65 10.86
CA THR A 66 7.99 -3.53 11.79
C THR A 66 6.70 -4.07 11.18
N LEU A 67 6.16 -3.44 10.13
CA LEU A 67 5.01 -3.96 9.38
C LEU A 67 5.22 -5.37 8.83
N LEU A 68 6.47 -5.78 8.56
CA LEU A 68 6.78 -7.15 8.14
C LEU A 68 6.36 -8.20 9.18
N GLN A 69 6.44 -7.87 10.48
CA GLN A 69 5.98 -8.77 11.56
C GLN A 69 4.47 -9.00 11.51
N TYR A 70 3.73 -8.04 10.95
CA TYR A 70 2.30 -8.15 10.69
C TYR A 70 1.99 -8.76 9.31
N ARG A 71 2.99 -9.22 8.55
CA ARG A 71 2.85 -9.66 7.14
C ARG A 71 2.31 -8.55 6.23
N ILE A 72 2.68 -7.29 6.51
CA ILE A 72 2.32 -6.10 5.74
C ILE A 72 3.58 -5.50 5.08
N GLY A 73 3.52 -5.28 3.77
CA GLY A 73 4.57 -4.61 3.00
C GLY A 73 4.19 -3.19 2.56
N LEU A 74 5.19 -2.43 2.12
CA LEU A 74 5.06 -1.06 1.61
C LEU A 74 5.85 -0.88 0.31
N THR A 75 5.24 -0.19 -0.65
CA THR A 75 5.85 0.32 -1.88
C THR A 75 5.14 1.61 -2.29
N ASP A 76 5.69 2.30 -3.28
CA ASP A 76 5.01 3.36 -4.02
C ASP A 76 4.96 3.05 -5.51
N MET A 77 4.01 3.66 -6.21
CA MET A 77 3.89 3.58 -7.67
C MET A 77 5.00 4.39 -8.37
N ALA A 78 5.39 5.54 -7.80
CA ALA A 78 6.59 6.28 -8.18
C ALA A 78 7.70 6.02 -7.16
N LYS A 79 8.79 5.40 -7.61
CA LYS A 79 9.95 5.09 -6.75
C LYS A 79 11.09 6.10 -6.84
N HIS A 80 11.14 6.89 -7.91
CA HIS A 80 12.24 7.81 -8.22
C HIS A 80 11.85 9.31 -8.12
N SER A 81 10.67 9.61 -7.60
CA SER A 81 10.17 10.97 -7.45
C SER A 81 9.46 11.11 -6.11
N PHE A 82 9.38 12.34 -5.59
CA PHE A 82 8.70 12.66 -4.34
C PHE A 82 7.98 14.01 -4.46
N GLY A 83 6.95 14.22 -3.66
CA GLY A 83 6.12 15.43 -3.71
C GLY A 83 4.64 15.10 -3.59
N ASN A 84 3.80 16.13 -3.67
CA ASN A 84 2.37 15.92 -3.82
C ASN A 84 2.06 15.43 -5.25
N ASP A 85 0.94 14.74 -5.46
CA ASP A 85 0.56 14.19 -6.77
C ASP A 85 0.60 15.24 -7.91
N SER A 86 0.27 16.51 -7.62
CA SER A 86 0.32 17.63 -8.59
C SER A 86 1.73 18.11 -8.93
N GLU A 87 2.73 17.76 -8.12
CA GLU A 87 4.14 18.12 -8.31
C GLU A 87 4.93 17.00 -9.01
N LEU A 88 4.34 15.80 -9.14
CA LEU A 88 5.02 14.67 -9.77
C LEU A 88 5.19 14.92 -11.27
N PRO A 89 6.37 14.61 -11.84
CA PRO A 89 6.58 14.75 -13.27
C PRO A 89 5.67 13.78 -14.06
N PRO A 90 5.28 14.12 -15.30
CA PRO A 90 4.62 13.18 -16.19
C PRO A 90 5.44 11.89 -16.31
N GLY A 91 4.79 10.74 -16.18
CA GLY A 91 5.46 9.44 -16.24
C GLY A 91 6.21 9.03 -14.96
N ALA A 92 6.04 9.74 -13.84
CA ALA A 92 6.65 9.34 -12.55
C ALA A 92 6.19 7.96 -12.07
N TYR A 93 4.96 7.56 -12.42
CA TYR A 93 4.41 6.26 -12.08
C TYR A 93 4.99 5.16 -12.97
N ASP A 94 5.39 4.05 -12.34
CA ASP A 94 5.88 2.85 -13.00
C ASP A 94 4.96 1.64 -12.69
N PRO A 95 3.79 1.53 -13.37
CA PRO A 95 2.89 0.39 -13.23
C PRO A 95 3.56 -0.96 -13.53
N GLU A 96 4.49 -1.00 -14.48
CA GLU A 96 5.13 -2.24 -14.93
C GLU A 96 6.14 -2.75 -13.91
N GLY A 97 7.00 -1.89 -13.37
CA GLY A 97 7.90 -2.26 -12.28
C GLY A 97 7.15 -2.57 -10.99
N PHE A 98 6.07 -1.84 -10.69
CA PHE A 98 5.16 -2.24 -9.61
C PHE A 98 4.60 -3.65 -9.85
N GLU A 99 4.09 -3.95 -11.05
CA GLU A 99 3.57 -5.28 -11.38
C GLU A 99 4.62 -6.38 -11.19
N ARG A 100 5.87 -6.14 -11.66
CA ARG A 100 7.00 -7.07 -11.48
C ARG A 100 7.27 -7.34 -10.01
N ARG A 101 7.43 -6.29 -9.18
CA ARG A 101 7.72 -6.43 -7.74
C ARG A 101 6.62 -7.19 -7.01
N ILE A 102 5.35 -6.92 -7.31
CA ILE A 102 4.22 -7.62 -6.70
C ILE A 102 4.14 -9.09 -7.14
N LYS A 103 4.37 -9.39 -8.42
CA LYS A 103 4.42 -10.77 -8.92
C LYS A 103 5.57 -11.58 -8.33
N GLU A 104 6.68 -10.92 -7.98
CA GLU A 104 7.83 -11.58 -7.36
C GLU A 104 7.58 -11.99 -5.91
N VAL A 105 6.89 -11.15 -5.13
CA VAL A 105 6.63 -11.41 -3.70
C VAL A 105 5.28 -12.06 -3.42
N GLN A 106 4.37 -12.05 -4.39
CA GLN A 106 3.07 -12.76 -4.39
C GLN A 106 2.27 -12.55 -3.09
N PRO A 107 1.90 -11.30 -2.72
CA PRO A 107 1.07 -11.08 -1.55
C PRO A 107 -0.36 -11.57 -1.81
N VAL A 108 -1.14 -11.82 -0.76
CA VAL A 108 -2.56 -12.20 -0.92
C VAL A 108 -3.37 -11.03 -1.50
N ALA A 109 -3.11 -9.80 -1.05
CA ALA A 109 -3.72 -8.59 -1.59
C ALA A 109 -2.75 -7.41 -1.70
N VAL A 110 -3.13 -6.46 -2.56
CA VAL A 110 -2.53 -5.13 -2.64
C VAL A 110 -3.60 -4.07 -2.42
N ALA A 111 -3.29 -3.08 -1.59
CA ALA A 111 -4.15 -1.94 -1.34
C ALA A 111 -3.48 -0.64 -1.79
N PHE A 112 -4.06 0.01 -2.79
CA PHE A 112 -3.66 1.35 -3.18
C PHE A 112 -4.18 2.35 -2.17
N THR A 113 -3.31 3.17 -1.59
CA THR A 113 -3.71 4.16 -0.57
C THR A 113 -4.31 5.43 -1.15
N ALA A 114 -4.54 5.49 -2.46
CA ALA A 114 -5.23 6.57 -3.17
C ALA A 114 -5.75 6.06 -4.53
N LYS A 115 -6.70 6.78 -5.12
CA LYS A 115 -7.21 6.45 -6.46
C LYS A 115 -6.20 6.67 -7.58
N ALA A 116 -5.30 7.65 -7.46
CA ALA A 116 -4.33 7.98 -8.50
C ALA A 116 -3.39 6.81 -8.88
N PRO A 117 -2.67 6.16 -7.93
CA PRO A 117 -1.82 5.01 -8.26
C PRO A 117 -2.65 3.81 -8.74
N ALA A 118 -3.86 3.60 -8.19
CA ALA A 118 -4.77 2.57 -8.66
C ALA A 118 -5.20 2.80 -10.13
N ALA A 119 -5.57 4.04 -10.47
CA ALA A 119 -5.98 4.44 -11.80
C ALA A 119 -4.85 4.27 -12.82
N ALA A 120 -3.63 4.64 -12.45
CA ALA A 120 -2.44 4.43 -13.26
C ALA A 120 -2.19 2.94 -13.53
N PHE A 121 -2.27 2.11 -12.49
CA PHE A 121 -2.05 0.66 -12.62
C PHE A 121 -3.15 -0.03 -13.44
N LEU A 122 -4.42 0.31 -13.18
CA LEU A 122 -5.58 -0.29 -13.83
C LEU A 122 -5.86 0.31 -15.23
N ARG A 123 -5.13 1.34 -15.63
CA ARG A 123 -5.35 2.11 -16.87
C ARG A 123 -6.79 2.63 -16.96
N GLN A 124 -7.27 3.20 -15.86
CA GLN A 124 -8.63 3.72 -15.70
C GLN A 124 -8.61 5.18 -15.24
N ARG A 125 -9.77 5.84 -15.28
CA ARG A 125 -9.93 7.18 -14.69
C ARG A 125 -10.16 7.06 -13.19
N THR A 126 -9.68 8.01 -12.40
CA THR A 126 -9.97 8.04 -10.94
C THR A 126 -11.47 8.13 -10.65
N SER A 127 -12.25 8.78 -11.52
CA SER A 127 -13.71 8.86 -11.41
C SER A 127 -14.43 7.53 -11.63
N SER A 128 -13.84 6.57 -12.34
CA SER A 128 -14.44 5.24 -12.55
C SER A 128 -14.11 4.24 -11.43
N LEU A 129 -13.16 4.57 -10.55
CA LEU A 129 -12.80 3.72 -9.43
C LEU A 129 -13.72 3.95 -8.24
N THR A 130 -14.18 2.87 -7.63
CA THR A 130 -14.83 2.88 -6.32
C THR A 130 -13.82 2.54 -5.23
N TYR A 131 -14.05 3.02 -4.01
CA TYR A 131 -13.25 2.59 -2.86
C TYR A 131 -13.67 1.18 -2.41
N GLY A 132 -12.76 0.46 -1.76
CA GLY A 132 -12.93 -0.91 -1.31
C GLY A 132 -12.32 -1.93 -2.25
N ARG A 133 -12.75 -3.19 -2.11
CA ARG A 133 -12.30 -4.33 -2.92
C ARG A 133 -12.72 -4.17 -4.38
N GLN A 134 -11.79 -4.43 -5.30
CA GLN A 134 -12.01 -4.32 -6.74
C GLN A 134 -12.33 -5.68 -7.36
N SER A 135 -12.82 -5.67 -8.59
CA SER A 135 -13.03 -6.90 -9.38
C SER A 135 -11.71 -7.69 -9.53
N ARG A 136 -11.81 -9.02 -9.48
CA ARG A 136 -10.65 -9.91 -9.56
C ARG A 136 -9.95 -9.77 -10.92
N ARG A 137 -8.63 -9.59 -10.88
CA ARG A 137 -7.74 -9.67 -12.05
C ARG A 137 -7.07 -11.06 -12.06
N PRO A 138 -7.31 -11.92 -13.07
CA PRO A 138 -6.66 -13.23 -13.14
C PRO A 138 -5.13 -13.11 -13.10
N GLY A 139 -4.47 -13.98 -12.33
CA GLY A 139 -3.01 -13.99 -12.20
C GLY A 139 -2.42 -12.81 -11.42
N PHE A 140 -3.23 -12.05 -10.68
CA PHE A 140 -2.78 -10.96 -9.81
C PHE A 140 -3.42 -11.06 -8.42
N PRO A 141 -2.77 -10.55 -7.35
CA PRO A 141 -3.37 -10.46 -6.02
C PRO A 141 -4.70 -9.70 -6.01
N GLU A 142 -5.48 -9.91 -4.95
CA GLU A 142 -6.69 -9.10 -4.73
C GLU A 142 -6.35 -7.62 -4.64
N LEU A 143 -7.20 -6.77 -5.23
CA LEU A 143 -6.95 -5.34 -5.29
C LEU A 143 -7.94 -4.59 -4.41
N TRP A 144 -7.42 -3.61 -3.68
CA TRP A 144 -8.19 -2.65 -2.89
C TRP A 144 -7.80 -1.23 -3.27
N VAL A 145 -8.78 -0.34 -3.28
CA VAL A 145 -8.56 1.11 -3.47
C VAL A 145 -9.08 1.83 -2.23
N LEU A 146 -8.21 2.58 -1.56
CA LEU A 146 -8.52 3.20 -0.28
C LEU A 146 -8.55 4.73 -0.39
N PRO A 147 -9.35 5.42 0.44
CA PRO A 147 -9.30 6.87 0.57
C PRO A 147 -7.94 7.34 1.09
N SER A 148 -7.36 8.35 0.42
CA SER A 148 -6.05 8.91 0.78
C SER A 148 -5.99 9.41 2.21
N THR A 149 -4.96 9.01 2.95
CA THR A 149 -4.72 9.43 4.33
C THR A 149 -3.99 10.78 4.44
N SER A 150 -3.68 11.43 3.31
CA SER A 150 -3.02 12.74 3.31
C SER A 150 -3.86 13.79 4.05
N GLY A 151 -3.19 14.67 4.80
CA GLY A 151 -3.84 15.77 5.51
C GLY A 151 -4.51 16.81 4.59
N LEU A 152 -4.24 16.75 3.28
CA LEU A 152 -4.90 17.59 2.26
C LEU A 152 -6.24 17.00 1.81
N ALA A 153 -6.51 15.72 2.09
CA ALA A 153 -7.70 14.99 1.66
C ALA A 153 -8.72 14.86 2.80
N THR A 154 -9.12 15.96 3.44
CA THR A 154 -9.88 15.93 4.71
C THR A 154 -11.39 16.07 4.57
N SER A 155 -11.89 16.83 3.60
CA SER A 155 -13.31 17.25 3.60
C SER A 155 -14.32 16.15 3.29
N PHE A 156 -13.89 14.97 2.84
CA PHE A 156 -14.75 13.83 2.48
C PHE A 156 -14.06 12.48 2.75
N TRP A 157 -13.17 12.44 3.74
CA TRP A 157 -12.44 11.21 4.04
C TRP A 157 -13.33 10.18 4.73
N ASP A 158 -13.34 8.96 4.22
CA ASP A 158 -14.15 7.85 4.72
C ASP A 158 -13.26 6.73 5.25
N ALA A 159 -13.43 6.36 6.52
CA ALA A 159 -12.69 5.28 7.13
C ALA A 159 -13.20 3.88 6.72
N ARG A 160 -14.44 3.75 6.24
CA ARG A 160 -15.09 2.44 6.03
C ARG A 160 -14.27 1.48 5.15
N PRO A 161 -13.71 1.89 3.99
CA PRO A 161 -12.89 0.98 3.18
C PRO A 161 -11.63 0.48 3.91
N TRP A 162 -11.05 1.30 4.80
CA TRP A 162 -9.91 0.89 5.64
C TRP A 162 -10.33 -0.12 6.70
N LEU A 163 -11.49 0.08 7.33
CA LEU A 163 -12.04 -0.84 8.33
C LEU A 163 -12.45 -2.19 7.71
N GLU A 164 -13.05 -2.16 6.53
CA GLU A 164 -13.38 -3.36 5.74
C GLU A 164 -12.12 -4.15 5.37
N LEU A 165 -11.08 -3.47 4.89
CA LEU A 165 -9.78 -4.10 4.64
C LEU A 165 -9.21 -4.71 5.92
N GLY A 166 -9.33 -4.03 7.05
CA GLY A 166 -8.95 -4.55 8.36
C GLY A 166 -9.71 -5.83 8.76
N THR A 167 -11.03 -5.86 8.53
CA THR A 167 -11.86 -7.06 8.77
C THR A 167 -11.46 -8.21 7.87
N TRP A 168 -11.28 -7.97 6.57
CA TRP A 168 -10.72 -8.96 5.64
C TRP A 168 -9.36 -9.46 6.12
N PHE A 169 -8.51 -8.54 6.58
CA PHE A 169 -7.20 -8.85 7.12
C PHE A 169 -7.29 -9.66 8.42
N ARG A 170 -8.31 -9.58 9.27
CA ARG A 170 -8.39 -10.50 10.42
C ARG A 170 -9.06 -11.82 10.09
N GLY A 171 -9.96 -11.84 9.11
CA GLY A 171 -10.78 -13.01 8.75
C GLY A 171 -10.04 -14.16 8.07
N GLY A 172 -8.74 -14.05 7.78
CA GLY A 172 -7.96 -15.08 7.07
C GLY A 172 -7.43 -16.23 7.93
N SER A 173 -8.08 -16.58 9.04
CA SER A 173 -7.65 -17.66 9.92
C SER A 173 -8.64 -18.83 9.92
N VAL A 174 -8.79 -19.53 8.79
CA VAL A 174 -9.16 -20.96 8.72
C VAL A 174 -8.58 -21.52 7.41
N SER A 175 -7.97 -22.70 7.48
CA SER A 175 -7.40 -23.53 6.39
C SER A 175 -6.16 -23.02 5.66
N ASP A 176 -4.99 -23.28 6.25
CA ASP A 176 -3.75 -23.62 5.54
C ASP A 176 -3.04 -24.70 6.37
N THR A 177 -3.68 -25.86 6.50
CA THR A 177 -2.96 -27.09 6.84
C THR A 177 -2.52 -27.68 5.50
N PRO A 178 -1.22 -27.87 5.24
CA PRO A 178 -0.80 -28.58 4.04
C PRO A 178 -1.33 -30.01 4.15
N GLU A 179 -2.22 -30.38 3.23
CA GLU A 179 -2.61 -31.76 3.00
C GLU A 179 -1.35 -32.52 2.58
N VAL A 180 -0.80 -33.31 3.50
CA VAL A 180 0.23 -34.29 3.18
C VAL A 180 -0.49 -35.40 2.42
N ALA A 181 -0.34 -35.39 1.10
CA ALA A 181 -0.84 -36.43 0.22
C ALA A 181 -0.09 -37.76 0.48
N PRO A 182 -0.76 -38.92 0.29
CA PRO A 182 -0.33 -40.23 0.77
C PRO A 182 0.92 -40.80 0.10
#